data_AF-A0A6P7GQK7-F1
#
_entry.id   AF-A0A6P7GQK7-F1
#
_cell.length_a   1.000
_cell.length_b   1.000
_cell.length_c   1.000
_cell.angle_alpha   90.00
_cell.angle_beta   90.00
_cell.angle_gamma   90.00
#
_symmetry.space_group_name_H-M   'P 1'
#
loop_
_entity.id
_entity.type
_entity.pdbx_description
1 polymer ?
#
loop_
_entity_poly.entity_id
_entity_poly.type
_entity_poly.pdbx_seq_one_letter_code
_entity_poly.pdbx_strand_id
1 'polypeptide(L)'
;MSCSEEVILEIEGTPVKCKRDVLISNSDYFKAMLEGNFIEKDQKTISIKDVDLKAVNIILTLLGDPRNDTEDEDVLMILHAACMLQFCEIRNMCLDKLNQILSVQNCLKVWIMAEQLELKPLVLKAKRLALTEFMSIIKENDSINDLNLQQLIRYIGSVHLVTDSELTVFQTLMKWWYDHSKDHTSDDFIKLLSCVNYKQLLPDHFREILTYPDLAITEVEDILKCLYNLLNNIPNISCSKKCLKVASVLSQSNDRKIIIDSVPCLLVRNSSNDVPNKKRLVENNEIGVDKSKLRVVYYDRKLDIFRRFVNNLKQFEVFKVKGYQEYIFLVGGICVPSNAEWNYSLLVYDSIKEIWETKSSMPFRRRHFEICVVGSKVFITGSRGHPGIIESNIFWYDYKTDEWSKEYECPKHLLEKSSKCCNYLDKFLILNLNMKCVCMFEENIGFTIFPLVFPATLDHDIKNIATECGEFSLFSYKDRLYLKGVA
;
A
#
# COMPACT_ATOMS: atom_id res chain seq x y z
N MET A 1 19.28 26.01 41.05
CA MET A 1 17.90 26.21 40.56
C MET A 1 17.92 27.49 39.74
N SER A 2 18.16 27.42 38.43
CA SER A 2 17.92 28.60 37.58
C SER A 2 16.41 28.78 37.52
N CYS A 3 15.96 30.00 37.81
CA CYS A 3 14.57 30.37 37.63
C CYS A 3 14.33 30.34 36.11
N SER A 4 13.56 29.37 35.59
CA SER A 4 13.31 29.27 34.16
C SER A 4 12.64 30.57 33.70
N GLU A 5 13.24 31.29 32.76
CA GLU A 5 12.65 32.53 32.27
C GLU A 5 11.30 32.25 31.59
N GLU A 6 10.29 33.03 31.95
CA GLU A 6 8.99 32.98 31.28
C GLU A 6 9.07 33.70 29.93
N VAL A 7 8.48 33.09 28.91
CA VAL A 7 8.27 33.69 27.58
C VAL A 7 6.79 33.61 27.21
N ILE A 8 6.31 34.61 26.49
CA ILE A 8 4.92 34.71 26.03
C ILE A 8 4.92 34.47 24.51
N LEU A 9 4.20 33.46 24.05
CA LEU A 9 3.93 33.26 22.63
C LEU A 9 2.62 33.96 22.28
N GLU A 10 2.63 34.84 21.29
CA GLU A 10 1.43 35.48 20.77
C GLU A 10 0.96 34.73 19.52
N ILE A 11 -0.14 34.00 19.65
CA ILE A 11 -0.72 33.14 18.61
C ILE A 11 -2.16 33.59 18.38
N GLU A 12 -2.53 33.92 17.15
CA GLU A 12 -3.87 34.44 16.82
C GLU A 12 -4.30 35.63 17.70
N GLY A 13 -3.34 36.49 18.08
CA GLY A 13 -3.57 37.63 18.98
C GLY A 13 -3.78 37.27 20.45
N THR A 14 -3.63 36.00 20.83
CA THR A 14 -3.79 35.51 22.20
C THR A 14 -2.44 35.19 22.83
N PRO A 15 -2.13 35.72 24.03
CA PRO A 15 -0.87 35.45 24.72
C PRO A 15 -0.90 34.10 25.46
N VAL A 16 0.09 33.25 25.18
CA VAL A 16 0.28 31.93 25.80
C VAL A 16 1.58 31.92 26.59
N LYS A 17 1.49 31.69 27.91
CA LYS A 17 2.66 31.65 28.80
C LYS A 17 3.33 30.28 28.75
N CYS A 18 4.66 30.28 28.64
CA CYS A 18 5.45 29.06 28.63
C CYS A 18 6.87 29.31 29.19
N LYS A 19 7.62 28.23 29.39
CA LYS A 19 8.99 28.28 29.93
C LYS A 19 10.00 28.17 28.79
N ARG A 20 10.96 29.10 28.75
CA ARG A 20 12.02 29.17 27.72
C ARG A 20 12.76 27.84 27.58
N ASP A 21 13.21 27.28 28.71
CA ASP A 21 13.98 26.04 28.75
C ASP A 21 13.21 24.83 28.22
N VAL A 22 11.88 24.77 28.44
CA VAL A 22 11.03 23.68 27.95
C VAL A 22 10.92 23.74 26.43
N LEU A 23 10.75 24.93 25.86
CA LEU A 23 10.70 25.09 24.40
C LEU A 23 12.04 24.72 23.76
N ILE A 24 13.14 25.26 24.28
CA ILE A 24 14.50 25.02 23.75
C ILE A 24 14.86 23.53 23.78
N SER A 25 14.51 22.83 24.86
CA SER A 25 14.87 21.42 25.02
C SER A 25 14.08 20.49 24.10
N ASN A 26 12.90 20.91 23.61
CA ASN A 26 11.97 20.05 22.88
C ASN A 26 11.71 20.49 21.42
N SER A 27 12.22 21.64 21.01
CA SER A 27 12.04 22.19 19.65
C SER A 27 13.32 22.83 19.13
N ASP A 28 13.77 22.34 17.97
CA ASP A 28 14.93 22.90 17.28
C ASP A 28 14.66 24.33 16.77
N TYR A 29 13.40 24.64 16.45
CA TYR A 29 12.97 25.98 16.05
C TYR A 29 13.16 26.99 17.19
N PHE A 30 12.64 26.66 18.38
CA PHE A 30 12.78 27.52 19.55
C PHE A 30 14.22 27.56 20.06
N LYS A 31 14.95 26.45 19.97
CA LYS A 31 16.39 26.42 20.26
C LYS A 31 17.17 27.38 19.37
N ALA A 32 16.98 27.32 18.07
CA ALA A 32 17.63 28.22 17.12
C ALA A 32 17.25 29.68 17.37
N MET A 33 15.97 29.97 17.63
CA MET A 33 15.46 31.32 17.85
C MET A 33 15.94 31.94 19.18
N LEU A 34 15.99 31.16 20.26
CA LEU A 34 16.23 31.68 21.62
C LEU A 34 17.70 31.56 22.05
N GLU A 35 18.46 30.61 21.52
CA GLU A 35 19.91 30.50 21.76
C GLU A 35 20.75 31.18 20.68
N GLY A 36 20.18 31.36 19.47
CA GLY A 36 20.87 31.96 18.33
C GLY A 36 21.02 33.48 18.39
N ASN A 37 21.41 34.07 17.26
CA ASN A 37 21.62 35.52 17.11
C ASN A 37 20.37 36.23 16.55
N PHE A 38 19.19 35.83 17.01
CA PHE A 38 17.92 36.42 16.61
C PHE A 38 17.48 37.50 17.61
N ILE A 39 16.66 38.46 17.16
CA ILE A 39 16.19 39.57 18.02
C ILE A 39 15.24 39.04 19.11
N GLU A 40 14.53 37.97 18.77
CA GLU A 40 13.59 37.23 19.61
C GLU A 40 14.26 36.65 20.86
N LYS A 41 15.58 36.45 20.85
CA LYS A 41 16.36 35.99 22.00
C LYS A 41 16.19 36.89 23.23
N ASP A 42 16.09 38.21 23.05
CA ASP A 42 15.94 39.17 24.15
C ASP A 42 14.48 39.59 24.34
N GLN A 43 13.55 39.07 23.52
CA GLN A 43 12.14 39.40 23.61
C GLN A 43 11.42 38.55 24.65
N LYS A 44 10.51 39.21 25.38
CA LYS A 44 9.60 38.57 26.34
C LYS A 44 8.33 38.03 25.68
N THR A 45 7.91 38.63 24.56
CA THR A 45 6.76 38.21 23.77
C THR A 45 7.20 37.94 22.33
N ILE A 46 6.85 36.78 21.81
CA ILE A 46 7.24 36.31 20.47
C ILE A 46 5.97 35.98 19.69
N SER A 47 5.77 36.60 18.55
CA SER A 47 4.62 36.32 17.68
C SER A 47 4.89 35.10 16.80
N ILE A 48 4.02 34.10 16.89
CA ILE A 48 4.09 32.89 16.06
C ILE A 48 2.91 32.92 15.07
N LYS A 49 3.21 32.68 13.80
CA LYS A 49 2.23 32.69 12.70
C LYS A 49 2.01 31.29 12.17
N ASP A 50 0.90 31.12 11.44
CA ASP A 50 0.58 29.89 10.69
C ASP A 50 0.46 28.63 11.55
N VAL A 51 0.02 28.77 12.81
CA VAL A 51 -0.29 27.67 13.72
C VAL A 51 -1.57 27.96 14.51
N ASP A 52 -2.37 26.92 14.74
CA ASP A 52 -3.61 27.03 15.53
C ASP A 52 -3.31 27.18 17.02
N LEU A 53 -4.00 28.11 17.69
CA LEU A 53 -3.88 28.29 19.14
C LEU A 53 -4.22 27.00 19.91
N LYS A 54 -5.25 26.25 19.47
CA LYS A 54 -5.64 24.96 20.07
C LYS A 54 -4.49 23.95 19.99
N ALA A 55 -3.86 23.83 18.82
CA ALA A 55 -2.76 22.91 18.61
C ALA A 55 -1.56 23.23 19.52
N VAL A 56 -1.18 24.50 19.64
CA VAL A 56 -0.06 24.90 20.50
C VAL A 56 -0.36 24.66 21.97
N ASN A 57 -1.60 24.92 22.43
CA ASN A 57 -1.98 24.61 23.81
C ASN A 57 -1.92 23.11 24.12
N ILE A 58 -2.35 22.27 23.18
CA ILE A 58 -2.23 20.81 23.33
C ILE A 58 -0.76 20.39 23.35
N ILE A 59 0.07 20.94 22.44
CA ILE A 59 1.52 20.71 22.43
C ILE A 59 2.15 21.04 23.79
N LEU A 60 1.87 22.23 24.34
CA LEU A 60 2.41 22.63 25.65
C LEU A 60 1.92 21.71 26.78
N THR A 61 0.69 21.21 26.68
CA THR A 61 0.12 20.24 27.64
C THR A 61 0.84 18.89 27.55
N LEU A 62 1.16 18.42 26.34
CA LEU A 62 1.94 17.20 26.09
C LEU A 62 3.39 17.31 26.56
N LEU A 63 4.02 18.49 26.41
CA LEU A 63 5.37 18.74 26.93
C LEU A 63 5.41 18.71 28.47
N GLY A 64 4.31 19.06 29.12
CA GLY A 64 4.17 19.00 30.58
C GLY A 64 3.92 17.58 31.11
N ASP A 65 3.06 16.82 30.44
CA ASP A 65 2.81 15.40 30.71
C ASP A 65 2.58 14.65 29.39
N PRO A 66 3.55 13.84 28.93
CA PRO A 66 3.45 13.09 27.67
C PRO A 66 2.36 12.01 27.65
N ARG A 67 1.76 11.70 28.81
CA ARG A 67 0.70 10.68 28.93
C ARG A 67 -0.69 11.23 28.65
N ASN A 68 -0.82 12.54 28.41
CA ASN A 68 -2.09 13.12 28.04
C ASN A 68 -2.52 12.60 26.67
N ASP A 69 -3.70 11.99 26.62
CA ASP A 69 -4.28 11.57 25.35
C ASP A 69 -4.72 12.79 24.53
N THR A 70 -4.48 12.70 23.24
CA THR A 70 -5.01 13.66 22.26
C THR A 70 -6.31 13.12 21.70
N GLU A 71 -7.22 14.00 21.30
CA GLU A 71 -8.41 13.60 20.53
C GLU A 71 -8.02 13.26 19.09
N ASP A 72 -8.75 12.36 18.43
CA ASP A 72 -8.46 11.93 17.05
C ASP A 72 -8.64 13.07 16.04
N GLU A 73 -9.59 13.96 16.28
CA GLU A 73 -9.92 15.10 15.42
C GLU A 73 -8.82 16.17 15.42
N ASP A 74 -8.06 16.27 16.52
CA ASP A 74 -7.03 17.29 16.71
C ASP A 74 -5.66 16.87 16.14
N VAL A 75 -5.46 15.59 15.81
CA VAL A 75 -4.13 15.07 15.48
C VAL A 75 -3.51 15.79 14.28
N LEU A 76 -4.31 16.19 13.28
CA LEU A 76 -3.80 16.89 12.09
C LEU A 76 -3.31 18.32 12.39
N MET A 77 -4.04 19.09 13.21
CA MET A 77 -3.60 20.44 13.59
C MET A 77 -2.37 20.38 14.51
N ILE A 78 -2.30 19.39 15.40
CA ILE A 78 -1.14 19.17 16.26
C ILE A 78 0.07 18.80 15.40
N LEU A 79 -0.09 17.89 14.43
CA LEU A 79 0.97 17.51 13.50
C LEU A 79 1.48 18.73 12.71
N HIS A 80 0.59 19.60 12.26
CA HIS A 80 0.96 20.84 11.56
C HIS A 80 1.90 21.70 12.42
N ALA A 81 1.44 22.05 13.62
CA ALA A 81 2.16 22.92 14.52
C ALA A 81 3.47 22.27 14.99
N ALA A 82 3.48 20.95 15.23
CA ALA A 82 4.67 20.20 15.60
C ALA A 82 5.72 20.18 14.48
N CYS A 83 5.32 20.05 13.21
CA CYS A 83 6.23 20.16 12.08
C CYS A 83 6.78 21.57 11.92
N MET A 84 5.90 22.58 11.91
CA MET A 84 6.26 24.00 11.74
C MET A 84 7.22 24.48 12.84
N LEU A 85 6.90 24.15 14.09
CA LEU A 85 7.69 24.50 15.28
C LEU A 85 8.73 23.44 15.65
N GLN A 86 8.98 22.46 14.78
CA GLN A 86 10.03 21.45 14.92
C GLN A 86 10.02 20.67 16.26
N PHE A 87 8.84 20.36 16.80
CA PHE A 87 8.67 19.44 17.93
C PHE A 87 8.74 17.99 17.44
N CYS A 88 9.95 17.45 17.28
CA CYS A 88 10.17 16.15 16.64
C CYS A 88 9.47 14.97 17.33
N GLU A 89 9.45 14.93 18.66
CA GLU A 89 8.82 13.84 19.42
C GLU A 89 7.29 13.85 19.26
N ILE A 90 6.67 15.03 19.39
CA ILE A 90 5.22 15.19 19.20
C ILE A 90 4.83 14.89 17.75
N ARG A 91 5.62 15.34 16.77
CA ARG A 91 5.42 14.97 15.36
C ARG A 91 5.36 13.45 15.20
N ASN A 92 6.32 12.73 15.76
CA ASN A 92 6.38 11.27 15.64
C ASN A 92 5.18 10.60 16.32
N MET A 93 4.77 11.07 17.51
CA MET A 93 3.54 10.61 18.16
C MET A 93 2.30 10.81 17.29
N CYS A 94 2.14 11.99 16.67
CA CYS A 94 1.03 12.27 15.76
C CYS A 94 1.06 11.36 14.53
N LEU A 95 2.25 11.09 13.97
CA LEU A 95 2.41 10.18 12.83
C LEU A 95 2.01 8.74 13.18
N ASP A 96 2.40 8.25 14.36
CA ASP A 96 2.02 6.91 14.83
C ASP A 96 0.51 6.82 15.03
N LYS A 97 -0.10 7.84 15.63
CA LYS A 97 -1.54 7.91 15.82
C LYS A 97 -2.30 7.98 14.50
N LEU A 98 -1.90 8.84 13.56
CA LEU A 98 -2.50 8.92 12.22
C LEU A 98 -2.41 7.58 11.48
N ASN A 99 -1.34 6.81 11.66
CA ASN A 99 -1.21 5.51 11.05
C ASN A 99 -2.23 4.48 11.56
N GLN A 100 -2.75 4.66 12.78
CA GLN A 100 -3.77 3.81 13.41
C GLN A 100 -5.19 4.25 13.04
N ILE A 101 -5.44 5.56 12.95
CA ILE A 101 -6.79 6.11 12.69
C ILE A 101 -7.08 6.41 11.21
N LEU A 102 -6.13 6.20 10.31
CA LEU A 102 -6.32 6.45 8.87
C LEU A 102 -7.44 5.55 8.30
N SER A 103 -8.49 6.18 7.79
CA SER A 103 -9.68 5.53 7.27
C SER A 103 -10.27 6.28 6.07
N VAL A 104 -11.32 5.72 5.45
CA VAL A 104 -12.07 6.37 4.37
C VAL A 104 -12.67 7.73 4.78
N GLN A 105 -12.91 7.94 6.07
CA GLN A 105 -13.48 9.20 6.58
C GLN A 105 -12.46 10.36 6.60
N ASN A 106 -11.17 10.07 6.75
CA ASN A 106 -10.14 11.10 6.92
C ASN A 106 -9.03 11.08 5.86
N CYS A 107 -8.95 10.05 5.01
CA CYS A 107 -7.80 9.84 4.11
C CYS A 107 -7.51 11.00 3.16
N LEU A 108 -8.53 11.71 2.67
CA LEU A 108 -8.34 12.89 1.82
C LEU A 108 -7.66 14.04 2.57
N LYS A 109 -8.13 14.34 3.78
CA LYS A 109 -7.56 15.39 4.65
C LYS A 109 -6.13 15.03 5.04
N VAL A 110 -5.89 13.77 5.46
CA VAL A 110 -4.54 13.28 5.79
C VAL A 110 -3.61 13.36 4.58
N TRP A 111 -4.07 12.96 3.38
CA TRP A 111 -3.25 13.00 2.17
C TRP A 111 -2.81 14.43 1.83
N ILE A 112 -3.74 15.37 1.75
CA ILE A 112 -3.44 16.77 1.46
C ILE A 112 -2.44 17.33 2.47
N MET A 113 -2.69 17.10 3.76
CA MET A 113 -1.86 17.61 4.83
C MET A 113 -0.44 17.02 4.79
N ALA A 114 -0.35 15.70 4.60
CA ALA A 114 0.94 15.04 4.49
C ALA A 114 1.74 15.51 3.28
N GLU A 115 1.08 15.90 2.18
CA GLU A 115 1.77 16.49 1.02
C GLU A 115 2.31 17.88 1.33
N GLN A 116 1.53 18.73 2.00
CA GLN A 116 1.96 20.06 2.42
C GLN A 116 3.17 19.99 3.36
N LEU A 117 3.22 18.98 4.22
CA LEU A 117 4.31 18.74 5.18
C LEU A 117 5.45 17.86 4.62
N GLU A 118 5.38 17.46 3.34
CA GLU A 118 6.35 16.58 2.67
C GLU A 118 6.59 15.20 3.36
N LEU A 119 5.57 14.68 4.06
CA LEU A 119 5.61 13.42 4.80
C LEU A 119 5.38 12.21 3.89
N LYS A 120 6.36 11.92 3.02
CA LYS A 120 6.23 10.95 1.91
C LYS A 120 5.58 9.60 2.27
N PRO A 121 5.95 8.90 3.36
CA PRO A 121 5.32 7.61 3.68
C PRO A 121 3.81 7.74 3.96
N LEU A 122 3.42 8.81 4.65
CA LEU A 122 2.01 9.08 4.97
C LEU A 122 1.24 9.54 3.73
N VAL A 123 1.87 10.34 2.85
CA VAL A 123 1.31 10.70 1.54
C VAL A 123 0.94 9.47 0.74
N LEU A 124 1.88 8.52 0.59
CA LEU A 124 1.66 7.31 -0.21
C LEU A 124 0.51 6.47 0.37
N LYS A 125 0.47 6.29 1.69
CA LYS A 125 -0.57 5.50 2.37
C LYS A 125 -1.95 6.13 2.22
N ALA A 126 -2.07 7.42 2.54
CA ALA A 126 -3.34 8.13 2.49
C ALA A 126 -3.86 8.31 1.05
N LYS A 127 -2.96 8.63 0.11
CA LYS A 127 -3.29 8.73 -1.32
C LYS A 127 -3.77 7.40 -1.89
N ARG A 128 -3.08 6.29 -1.57
CA ARG A 128 -3.50 4.95 -2.02
C ARG A 128 -4.92 4.66 -1.54
N LEU A 129 -5.17 4.82 -0.24
CA LEU A 129 -6.48 4.58 0.35
C LEU A 129 -7.57 5.44 -0.30
N ALA A 130 -7.31 6.75 -0.47
CA ALA A 130 -8.24 7.64 -1.13
C ALA A 130 -8.58 7.19 -2.56
N LEU A 131 -7.58 6.82 -3.36
CA LEU A 131 -7.78 6.40 -4.74
C LEU A 131 -8.47 5.05 -4.89
N THR A 132 -8.18 4.09 -4.00
CA THR A 132 -8.75 2.73 -4.07
C THR A 132 -10.17 2.67 -3.51
N GLU A 133 -10.47 3.49 -2.49
CA GLU A 133 -11.76 3.52 -1.80
C GLU A 133 -12.65 4.67 -2.26
N PHE A 134 -12.41 5.22 -3.46
CA PHE A 134 -13.20 6.32 -4.03
C PHE A 134 -14.72 6.07 -3.95
N MET A 135 -15.16 4.85 -4.27
CA MET A 135 -16.57 4.45 -4.22
C MET A 135 -17.17 4.44 -2.81
N SER A 136 -16.36 4.16 -1.79
CA SER A 136 -16.76 4.19 -0.38
C SER A 136 -16.85 5.65 0.09
N ILE A 137 -15.87 6.48 -0.30
CA ILE A 137 -15.80 7.90 0.03
C ILE A 137 -17.06 8.63 -0.47
N ILE A 138 -17.42 8.49 -1.76
CA ILE A 138 -18.59 9.19 -2.33
C ILE A 138 -19.93 8.79 -1.68
N LYS A 139 -20.00 7.63 -1.02
CA LYS A 139 -21.22 7.11 -0.38
C LYS A 139 -21.32 7.50 1.09
N GLU A 140 -20.20 7.43 1.80
CA GLU A 140 -20.15 7.58 3.24
C GLU A 140 -19.87 9.02 3.68
N ASN A 141 -19.30 9.86 2.81
CA ASN A 141 -18.81 11.19 3.21
C ASN A 141 -18.78 12.20 2.05
N ASP A 142 -18.98 13.48 2.36
CA ASP A 142 -18.85 14.60 1.43
C ASP A 142 -17.47 15.27 1.48
N SER A 143 -16.44 14.59 1.99
CA SER A 143 -15.06 15.10 2.09
C SER A 143 -14.43 15.54 0.76
N ILE A 144 -15.02 15.15 -0.38
CA ILE A 144 -14.60 15.64 -1.69
C ILE A 144 -14.97 17.12 -1.86
N ASN A 145 -16.06 17.58 -1.25
CA ASN A 145 -16.48 18.99 -1.27
C ASN A 145 -15.52 19.90 -0.50
N ASP A 146 -14.73 19.37 0.44
CA ASP A 146 -13.71 20.14 1.15
C ASP A 146 -12.46 20.42 0.28
N LEU A 147 -12.35 19.81 -0.90
CA LEU A 147 -11.19 19.96 -1.80
C LEU A 147 -11.30 21.24 -2.62
N ASN A 148 -10.19 21.94 -2.79
CA ASN A 148 -10.11 23.00 -3.80
C ASN A 148 -9.98 22.43 -5.23
N LEU A 149 -10.17 23.28 -6.24
CA LEU A 149 -10.12 22.91 -7.65
C LEU A 149 -8.86 22.11 -8.04
N GLN A 150 -7.68 22.53 -7.58
CA GLN A 150 -6.43 21.85 -7.92
C GLN A 150 -6.33 20.48 -7.25
N GLN A 151 -6.73 20.37 -5.99
CA GLN A 151 -6.76 19.10 -5.26
C GLN A 151 -7.75 18.13 -5.90
N LEU A 152 -8.94 18.61 -6.28
CA LEU A 152 -9.95 17.80 -6.95
C LEU A 152 -9.47 17.28 -8.31
N ILE A 153 -8.90 18.15 -9.16
CA ILE A 153 -8.34 17.75 -10.46
C ILE A 153 -7.26 16.69 -10.27
N ARG A 154 -6.39 16.85 -9.27
CA ARG A 154 -5.32 15.88 -8.98
C ARG A 154 -5.86 14.54 -8.48
N TYR A 155 -6.93 14.57 -7.68
CA TYR A 155 -7.55 13.37 -7.14
C TYR A 155 -8.36 12.63 -8.20
N ILE A 156 -9.37 13.30 -8.76
CA ILE A 156 -10.29 12.73 -9.74
C ILE A 156 -9.60 12.50 -11.08
N GLY A 157 -8.63 13.32 -11.50
CA GLY A 157 -7.87 13.11 -12.73
C GLY A 157 -6.82 11.99 -12.64
N SER A 158 -6.68 11.34 -11.48
CA SER A 158 -5.70 10.26 -11.30
C SER A 158 -6.04 9.04 -12.16
N VAL A 159 -5.03 8.54 -12.88
CA VAL A 159 -5.12 7.28 -13.63
C VAL A 159 -5.30 6.05 -12.74
N HIS A 160 -5.05 6.19 -11.44
CA HIS A 160 -5.14 5.14 -10.42
C HIS A 160 -6.46 5.19 -9.62
N LEU A 161 -7.36 6.12 -9.95
CA LEU A 161 -8.67 6.21 -9.31
C LEU A 161 -9.50 4.96 -9.64
N VAL A 162 -9.95 4.24 -8.61
CA VAL A 162 -10.76 3.03 -8.77
C VAL A 162 -12.24 3.39 -8.73
N THR A 163 -12.93 3.24 -9.86
CA THR A 163 -14.35 3.53 -10.02
C THR A 163 -15.05 2.36 -10.75
N ASP A 164 -16.35 2.21 -10.55
CA ASP A 164 -17.18 1.26 -11.30
C ASP A 164 -17.52 1.76 -12.71
N SER A 165 -17.63 3.08 -12.87
CA SER A 165 -17.97 3.75 -14.13
C SER A 165 -17.37 5.15 -14.20
N GLU A 166 -17.00 5.62 -15.39
CA GLU A 166 -16.66 7.03 -15.62
C GLU A 166 -17.87 7.95 -15.48
N LEU A 167 -19.09 7.41 -15.58
CA LEU A 167 -20.30 8.18 -15.29
C LEU A 167 -20.31 8.61 -13.82
N THR A 168 -19.97 7.71 -12.89
CA THR A 168 -19.86 8.02 -11.45
C THR A 168 -18.84 9.14 -11.19
N VAL A 169 -17.73 9.12 -11.92
CA VAL A 169 -16.71 10.17 -11.82
C VAL A 169 -17.25 11.51 -12.30
N PHE A 170 -17.93 11.51 -13.45
CA PHE A 170 -18.59 12.71 -13.98
C PHE A 170 -19.64 13.26 -12.99
N GLN A 171 -20.50 12.40 -12.44
CA GLN A 171 -21.52 12.79 -11.47
C GLN A 171 -20.91 13.41 -10.21
N THR A 172 -19.80 12.84 -9.72
CA THR A 172 -19.06 13.37 -8.56
C THR A 172 -18.49 14.75 -8.83
N LEU A 173 -17.90 14.94 -10.01
CA LEU A 173 -17.41 16.25 -10.46
C LEU A 173 -18.53 17.27 -10.55
N MET A 174 -19.68 16.90 -11.13
CA MET A 174 -20.84 17.79 -11.22
C MET A 174 -21.36 18.17 -9.84
N LYS A 175 -21.46 17.22 -8.91
CA LYS A 175 -21.84 17.49 -7.51
C LYS A 175 -20.96 18.57 -6.90
N TRP A 176 -19.64 18.41 -7.01
CA TRP A 176 -18.69 19.41 -6.52
C TRP A 176 -18.83 20.77 -7.23
N TRP A 177 -19.04 20.75 -8.56
CA TRP A 177 -19.20 21.96 -9.36
C TRP A 177 -20.43 22.77 -8.93
N TYR A 178 -21.56 22.12 -8.66
CA TYR A 178 -22.77 22.82 -8.21
C TYR A 178 -22.54 23.62 -6.92
N ASP A 179 -21.76 23.07 -6.00
CA ASP A 179 -21.46 23.71 -4.71
C ASP A 179 -20.42 24.84 -4.84
N HIS A 180 -19.56 24.83 -5.87
CA HIS A 180 -18.41 25.74 -6.01
C HIS A 180 -18.41 26.62 -7.28
N SER A 181 -19.42 26.49 -8.14
CA SER A 181 -19.47 27.11 -9.48
C SER A 181 -19.31 28.64 -9.46
N LYS A 182 -19.76 29.30 -8.39
CA LYS A 182 -19.71 30.77 -8.26
C LYS A 182 -18.29 31.33 -8.21
N ASP A 183 -17.32 30.53 -7.77
CA ASP A 183 -15.93 30.94 -7.58
C ASP A 183 -15.03 30.56 -8.78
N HIS A 184 -15.62 29.99 -9.84
CA HIS A 184 -14.87 29.37 -10.93
C HIS A 184 -15.32 29.82 -12.32
N THR A 185 -14.37 29.74 -13.26
CA THR A 185 -14.58 30.17 -14.65
C THR A 185 -15.01 29.01 -15.55
N SER A 186 -15.49 29.31 -16.76
CA SER A 186 -15.76 28.28 -17.78
C SER A 186 -14.52 27.48 -18.15
N ASP A 187 -13.32 28.08 -18.11
CA ASP A 187 -12.06 27.37 -18.35
C ASP A 187 -11.75 26.37 -17.24
N ASP A 188 -12.09 26.68 -15.98
CA ASP A 188 -11.94 25.75 -14.86
C ASP A 188 -12.90 24.58 -14.97
N PHE A 189 -14.11 24.82 -15.48
CA PHE A 189 -15.05 23.75 -15.80
C PHE A 189 -14.50 22.82 -16.88
N ILE A 190 -13.90 23.37 -17.94
CA ILE A 190 -13.26 22.56 -19.00
C ILE A 190 -12.11 21.71 -18.43
N LYS A 191 -11.31 22.25 -17.51
CA LYS A 191 -10.25 21.48 -16.82
C LYS A 191 -10.83 20.32 -16.02
N LEU A 192 -11.94 20.54 -15.32
CA LEU A 192 -12.63 19.47 -14.61
C LEU A 192 -13.12 18.41 -15.60
N LEU A 193 -13.81 18.81 -16.67
CA LEU A 193 -14.29 17.88 -17.70
C LEU A 193 -13.16 17.05 -18.31
N SER A 194 -11.93 17.59 -18.40
CA SER A 194 -10.75 16.85 -18.88
C SER A 194 -10.29 15.72 -17.96
N CYS A 195 -10.80 15.65 -16.73
CA CYS A 195 -10.50 14.57 -15.81
C CYS A 195 -11.24 13.28 -16.15
N VAL A 196 -12.35 13.31 -16.91
CA VAL A 196 -13.22 12.16 -17.21
C VAL A 196 -12.73 11.42 -18.46
N ASN A 197 -12.68 10.08 -18.40
CA ASN A 197 -12.33 9.29 -19.59
C ASN A 197 -13.55 8.95 -20.44
N TYR A 198 -13.86 9.82 -21.38
CA TYR A 198 -15.03 9.66 -22.25
C TYR A 198 -15.02 8.42 -23.16
N LYS A 199 -13.86 7.76 -23.36
CA LYS A 199 -13.78 6.51 -24.14
C LYS A 199 -14.47 5.33 -23.45
N GLN A 200 -14.61 5.37 -22.12
CA GLN A 200 -15.25 4.31 -21.34
C GLN A 200 -16.74 4.58 -21.09
N LEU A 201 -17.27 5.70 -21.59
CA LEU A 201 -18.69 6.03 -21.47
C LEU A 201 -19.51 5.33 -22.57
N LEU A 202 -20.65 4.75 -22.16
CA LEU A 202 -21.63 4.18 -23.07
C LEU A 202 -22.52 5.28 -23.68
N PRO A 203 -23.17 5.04 -24.84
CA PRO A 203 -24.07 6.02 -25.45
C PRO A 203 -25.18 6.51 -24.51
N ASP A 204 -25.70 5.65 -23.63
CA ASP A 204 -26.72 6.05 -22.65
C ASP A 204 -26.15 6.99 -21.57
N HIS A 205 -24.88 6.82 -21.19
CA HIS A 205 -24.22 7.77 -20.28
C HIS A 205 -24.11 9.16 -20.91
N PHE A 206 -23.83 9.26 -22.22
CA PHE A 206 -23.82 10.56 -22.90
C PHE A 206 -25.19 11.23 -22.89
N ARG A 207 -26.28 10.46 -23.05
CA ARG A 207 -27.64 11.00 -22.95
C ARG A 207 -27.90 11.57 -21.55
N GLU A 208 -27.52 10.83 -20.51
CA GLU A 208 -27.66 11.27 -19.13
C GLU A 208 -26.82 12.53 -18.86
N ILE A 209 -25.55 12.54 -19.26
CA ILE A 209 -24.66 13.70 -19.13
C ILE A 209 -25.31 14.94 -19.73
N LEU A 210 -25.87 14.86 -20.95
CA LEU A 210 -26.50 16.00 -21.63
C LEU A 210 -27.79 16.51 -20.94
N THR A 211 -28.33 15.84 -19.92
CA THR A 211 -29.50 16.33 -19.16
C THR A 211 -29.15 17.31 -18.03
N TYR A 212 -27.86 17.46 -17.70
CA TYR A 212 -27.44 18.33 -16.60
C TYR A 212 -27.67 19.82 -16.93
N PRO A 213 -28.42 20.58 -16.11
CA PRO A 213 -28.79 21.98 -16.40
C PRO A 213 -27.62 22.93 -16.67
N ASP A 214 -26.49 22.74 -15.99
CA ASP A 214 -25.31 23.60 -16.10
C ASP A 214 -24.54 23.41 -17.39
N LEU A 215 -24.78 22.31 -18.11
CA LEU A 215 -24.21 22.11 -19.44
C LEU A 215 -24.90 22.96 -20.50
N ALA A 216 -26.10 23.49 -20.19
CA ALA A 216 -26.81 24.44 -21.05
C ALA A 216 -26.14 25.83 -21.08
N ILE A 217 -25.04 26.01 -20.34
CA ILE A 217 -24.16 27.17 -20.45
C ILE A 217 -23.34 27.00 -21.75
N THR A 218 -23.86 27.65 -22.79
CA THR A 218 -23.56 27.53 -24.22
C THR A 218 -22.07 27.60 -24.59
N GLU A 219 -21.48 26.42 -24.80
CA GLU A 219 -20.29 26.03 -25.62
C GLU A 219 -19.90 24.58 -25.22
N VAL A 220 -20.16 24.19 -23.97
CA VAL A 220 -19.83 22.87 -23.40
C VAL A 220 -20.73 21.76 -23.95
N GLU A 221 -22.04 22.01 -24.06
CA GLU A 221 -22.97 21.07 -24.71
C GLU A 221 -22.52 20.75 -26.14
N ASP A 222 -22.10 21.78 -26.89
CA ASP A 222 -21.54 21.61 -28.23
C ASP A 222 -20.25 20.82 -28.19
N ILE A 223 -19.32 21.09 -27.25
CA ILE A 223 -18.08 20.30 -27.07
C ILE A 223 -18.40 18.82 -26.85
N LEU A 224 -19.35 18.50 -25.96
CA LEU A 224 -19.72 17.12 -25.63
C LEU A 224 -20.41 16.42 -26.82
N LYS A 225 -21.27 17.14 -27.57
CA LYS A 225 -21.84 16.64 -28.84
C LYS A 225 -20.73 16.36 -29.87
N CYS A 226 -19.78 17.28 -30.05
CA CYS A 226 -18.66 17.08 -30.96
C CYS A 226 -17.80 15.89 -30.54
N LEU A 227 -17.57 15.72 -29.24
CA LEU A 227 -16.84 14.60 -28.64
C LEU A 227 -17.55 13.26 -28.89
N TYR A 228 -18.86 13.20 -28.65
CA TYR A 228 -19.67 12.01 -28.94
C TYR A 228 -19.56 11.62 -30.42
N ASN A 229 -19.66 12.59 -31.33
CA ASN A 229 -19.50 12.35 -32.75
C ASN A 229 -18.10 11.86 -33.12
N LEU A 230 -17.04 12.43 -32.52
CA LEU A 230 -15.66 11.98 -32.73
C LEU A 230 -15.45 10.54 -32.27
N LEU A 231 -15.96 10.17 -31.10
CA LEU A 231 -15.81 8.83 -30.54
C LEU A 231 -16.58 7.76 -31.33
N ASN A 232 -17.67 8.15 -32.01
CA ASN A 232 -18.53 7.26 -32.81
C ASN A 232 -18.31 7.36 -34.33
N ASN A 233 -17.28 8.08 -34.79
CA ASN A 233 -16.99 8.32 -36.22
C ASN A 233 -18.15 8.98 -37.00
N ILE A 234 -18.92 9.86 -36.35
CA ILE A 234 -20.01 10.63 -36.97
C ILE A 234 -19.45 11.96 -37.49
N PRO A 235 -19.82 12.43 -38.70
CA PRO A 235 -19.34 13.71 -39.25
C PRO A 235 -19.76 14.91 -38.40
N ASN A 236 -18.79 15.69 -37.93
CA ASN A 236 -19.02 16.92 -37.17
C ASN A 236 -19.27 18.14 -38.07
N ILE A 237 -20.46 18.22 -38.67
CA ILE A 237 -20.80 19.25 -39.67
C ILE A 237 -21.22 20.58 -39.03
N SER A 238 -21.79 20.55 -37.83
CA SER A 238 -22.33 21.74 -37.12
C SER A 238 -21.41 22.32 -36.05
N CYS A 239 -20.25 21.70 -35.78
CA CYS A 239 -19.38 22.07 -34.68
C CYS A 239 -18.45 23.25 -35.00
N SER A 240 -18.32 24.20 -34.06
CA SER A 240 -17.32 25.27 -34.18
C SER A 240 -15.89 24.72 -34.14
N LYS A 241 -14.94 25.41 -34.80
CA LYS A 241 -13.51 25.03 -34.78
C LYS A 241 -12.93 24.99 -33.35
N LYS A 242 -13.41 25.85 -32.46
CA LYS A 242 -13.01 25.90 -31.04
C LYS A 242 -13.50 24.66 -30.31
N CYS A 243 -14.78 24.30 -30.45
CA CYS A 243 -15.36 23.12 -29.80
C CYS A 243 -14.70 21.82 -30.28
N LEU A 244 -14.42 21.71 -31.58
CA LEU A 244 -13.70 20.57 -32.15
C LEU A 244 -12.29 20.40 -31.58
N LYS A 245 -11.59 21.51 -31.32
CA LYS A 245 -10.24 21.47 -30.73
C LYS A 245 -10.28 20.98 -29.28
N VAL A 246 -11.26 21.40 -28.49
CA VAL A 246 -11.40 20.93 -27.11
C VAL A 246 -11.86 19.47 -27.08
N ALA A 247 -12.85 19.11 -27.90
CA ALA A 247 -13.34 17.75 -28.03
C ALA A 247 -12.24 16.76 -28.45
N SER A 248 -11.30 17.16 -29.33
CA SER A 248 -10.18 16.31 -29.71
C SER A 248 -9.15 16.12 -28.58
N VAL A 249 -9.00 17.09 -27.67
CA VAL A 249 -8.19 16.93 -26.47
C VAL A 249 -8.88 15.98 -25.49
N LEU A 250 -10.18 16.15 -25.26
CA LEU A 250 -10.96 15.28 -24.37
C LEU A 250 -11.04 13.84 -24.90
N SER A 251 -11.05 13.63 -26.22
CA SER A 251 -11.03 12.29 -26.81
C SER A 251 -9.66 11.60 -26.67
N GLN A 252 -8.60 12.33 -26.33
CA GLN A 252 -7.27 11.77 -26.08
C GLN A 252 -7.02 11.42 -24.61
N SER A 253 -8.06 11.48 -23.77
CA SER A 253 -7.98 11.13 -22.35
C SER A 253 -7.24 9.80 -22.13
N ASN A 254 -6.34 9.80 -21.14
CA ASN A 254 -5.63 8.61 -20.72
C ASN A 254 -6.62 7.64 -20.11
N ASP A 255 -6.52 6.36 -20.48
CA ASP A 255 -7.32 5.35 -19.81
C ASP A 255 -6.94 5.29 -18.34
N ARG A 256 -7.94 5.44 -17.46
CA ARG A 256 -7.87 4.90 -16.11
C ARG A 256 -7.70 3.41 -16.25
N LYS A 257 -6.45 2.98 -16.37
CA LYS A 257 -6.16 1.58 -16.27
C LYS A 257 -6.49 1.25 -14.83
N ILE A 258 -7.48 0.37 -14.63
CA ILE A 258 -7.61 -0.38 -13.39
C ILE A 258 -6.34 -1.25 -13.29
N ILE A 259 -5.25 -0.60 -12.92
CA ILE A 259 -4.13 -1.23 -12.28
C ILE A 259 -4.49 -0.98 -10.82
N ILE A 260 -5.41 -1.81 -10.30
CA ILE A 260 -5.12 -2.40 -8.99
C ILE A 260 -3.66 -2.79 -9.13
N ASP A 261 -2.78 -2.19 -8.35
CA ASP A 261 -1.38 -2.59 -8.29
C ASP A 261 -1.40 -4.11 -8.19
N SER A 262 -1.20 -4.74 -9.34
CA SER A 262 -1.00 -6.17 -9.43
C SER A 262 0.38 -6.24 -8.86
N VAL A 263 0.41 -6.55 -7.57
CA VAL A 263 1.59 -6.60 -6.72
C VAL A 263 2.74 -7.03 -7.61
N PRO A 264 3.82 -6.23 -7.74
CA PRO A 264 4.90 -6.50 -8.66
C PRO A 264 5.23 -7.99 -8.63
N CYS A 265 5.10 -8.66 -9.79
CA CYS A 265 5.45 -10.08 -9.86
C CYS A 265 6.95 -10.17 -9.62
N LEU A 266 7.33 -10.55 -8.39
CA LEU A 266 8.70 -10.63 -7.95
C LEU A 266 9.31 -11.91 -8.47
N LEU A 267 10.18 -11.80 -9.46
CA LEU A 267 11.02 -12.91 -9.87
C LEU A 267 12.32 -12.83 -9.07
N VAL A 268 12.46 -13.74 -8.11
CA VAL A 268 13.74 -13.99 -7.45
C VAL A 268 14.45 -15.09 -8.21
N ARG A 269 15.56 -14.73 -8.86
CA ARG A 269 16.42 -15.72 -9.50
C ARG A 269 17.22 -16.42 -8.41
N ASN A 270 16.81 -17.63 -8.05
CA ASN A 270 17.60 -18.50 -7.17
C ASN A 270 18.76 -19.09 -7.99
N SER A 271 19.99 -19.02 -7.49
CA SER A 271 21.20 -19.49 -8.19
C SER A 271 21.46 -21.00 -8.04
N SER A 272 20.44 -21.81 -7.72
CA SER A 272 20.58 -23.26 -7.57
C SER A 272 19.50 -24.02 -8.34
N ASN A 273 19.51 -23.90 -9.66
CA ASN A 273 19.00 -24.98 -10.51
C ASN A 273 20.20 -25.89 -10.81
N ASP A 274 20.48 -26.83 -9.92
CA ASP A 274 21.27 -28.00 -10.33
C ASP A 274 20.38 -28.87 -11.22
N VAL A 275 20.64 -28.71 -12.51
CA VAL A 275 19.98 -29.31 -13.66
C VAL A 275 20.44 -30.77 -13.82
N PRO A 276 19.53 -31.67 -14.20
CA PRO A 276 19.86 -32.54 -15.33
C PRO A 276 18.77 -32.50 -16.41
N ASN A 277 19.17 -32.09 -17.61
CA ASN A 277 18.48 -32.20 -18.91
C ASN A 277 17.24 -31.32 -19.17
N LYS A 278 17.48 -30.15 -19.81
CA LYS A 278 16.91 -29.82 -21.14
C LYS A 278 17.56 -28.54 -21.70
N LYS A 279 18.37 -28.75 -22.75
CA LYS A 279 18.83 -27.85 -23.83
C LYS A 279 19.02 -26.35 -23.53
N ARG A 280 20.30 -25.98 -23.38
CA ARG A 280 20.97 -24.72 -23.78
C ARG A 280 20.11 -23.82 -24.69
N LEU A 281 19.74 -22.64 -24.19
CA LEU A 281 19.83 -21.43 -25.00
C LEU A 281 21.28 -20.96 -24.91
N VAL A 282 21.97 -21.12 -26.04
CA VAL A 282 23.31 -20.60 -26.28
C VAL A 282 23.19 -19.08 -26.38
N GLU A 283 23.91 -18.35 -25.55
CA GLU A 283 24.47 -17.08 -25.97
C GLU A 283 25.88 -16.95 -25.40
N ASN A 284 26.78 -16.67 -26.32
CA ASN A 284 28.22 -16.74 -26.20
C ASN A 284 28.81 -15.57 -25.41
N ASN A 285 29.91 -15.89 -24.74
CA ASN A 285 31.07 -15.05 -24.41
C ASN A 285 30.97 -13.96 -23.33
N GLU A 286 31.76 -14.22 -22.28
CA GLU A 286 32.52 -13.27 -21.45
C GLU A 286 31.68 -12.25 -20.67
N ILE A 287 31.46 -12.43 -19.37
CA ILE A 287 32.34 -11.98 -18.27
C ILE A 287 31.91 -12.71 -16.99
N GLY A 288 32.85 -13.03 -16.10
CA GLY A 288 32.65 -13.79 -14.86
C GLY A 288 31.35 -13.45 -14.11
N VAL A 289 30.45 -14.42 -14.04
CA VAL A 289 29.18 -14.27 -13.32
C VAL A 289 29.47 -14.33 -11.82
N ASP A 290 29.59 -13.14 -11.23
CA ASP A 290 29.59 -12.91 -9.78
C ASP A 290 28.36 -13.57 -9.15
N LYS A 291 28.56 -14.75 -8.54
CA LYS A 291 27.51 -15.58 -7.91
C LYS A 291 26.89 -14.93 -6.65
N SER A 292 27.36 -13.76 -6.24
CA SER A 292 27.11 -13.15 -4.92
C SER A 292 25.96 -12.13 -4.85
N LYS A 293 25.20 -11.88 -5.92
CA LYS A 293 24.18 -10.82 -5.94
C LYS A 293 22.79 -11.37 -6.18
N LEU A 294 21.99 -11.50 -5.12
CA LEU A 294 20.53 -11.59 -5.23
C LEU A 294 20.02 -10.35 -5.96
N ARG A 295 19.30 -10.57 -7.06
CA ARG A 295 18.67 -9.51 -7.84
C ARG A 295 17.17 -9.69 -7.69
N VAL A 296 16.54 -8.80 -6.93
CA VAL A 296 15.09 -8.70 -6.89
C VAL A 296 14.69 -7.84 -8.09
N VAL A 297 13.90 -8.42 -8.98
CA VAL A 297 13.33 -7.70 -10.12
C VAL A 297 11.81 -7.80 -10.04
N TYR A 298 11.14 -6.77 -10.52
CA TYR A 298 9.71 -6.76 -10.71
C TYR A 298 9.38 -6.50 -12.17
N TYR A 299 8.30 -7.11 -12.65
CA TYR A 299 7.79 -6.83 -13.98
C TYR A 299 6.98 -5.53 -13.96
N ASP A 300 7.50 -4.50 -14.65
CA ASP A 300 6.78 -3.27 -14.91
C ASP A 300 5.90 -3.45 -16.15
N ARG A 301 4.63 -3.80 -15.92
CA ARG A 301 3.66 -4.03 -16.99
C ARG A 301 3.37 -2.77 -17.81
N LYS A 302 3.60 -1.56 -17.28
CA LYS A 302 3.37 -0.31 -18.02
C LYS A 302 4.39 -0.14 -19.14
N LEU A 303 5.61 -0.59 -18.88
CA LEU A 303 6.72 -0.48 -19.80
C LEU A 303 7.04 -1.79 -20.51
N ASP A 304 6.36 -2.87 -20.12
CA ASP A 304 6.59 -4.23 -20.61
C ASP A 304 8.07 -4.67 -20.43
N ILE A 305 8.68 -4.23 -19.34
CA ILE A 305 10.08 -4.55 -19.01
C ILE A 305 10.21 -5.00 -17.56
N PHE A 306 11.20 -5.84 -17.29
CA PHE A 306 11.63 -6.10 -15.92
C PHE A 306 12.48 -4.94 -15.41
N ARG A 307 12.10 -4.39 -14.25
CA ARG A 307 12.85 -3.38 -13.53
C ARG A 307 13.49 -3.97 -12.28
N ARG A 308 14.61 -3.39 -11.89
CA ARG A 308 15.30 -3.76 -10.64
C ARG A 308 14.55 -3.14 -9.47
N PHE A 309 14.22 -3.97 -8.50
CA PHE A 309 13.69 -3.51 -7.22
C PHE A 309 14.81 -2.85 -6.41
N VAL A 310 14.51 -1.83 -5.62
CA VAL A 310 15.49 -0.92 -4.98
C VAL A 310 16.60 -1.69 -4.25
N ASN A 311 17.82 -1.17 -4.38
CA ASN A 311 19.11 -1.82 -4.11
C ASN A 311 19.47 -2.02 -2.63
N ASN A 312 20.27 -3.07 -2.42
CA ASN A 312 21.08 -3.43 -1.24
C ASN A 312 20.41 -4.29 -0.16
N LEU A 313 19.88 -5.46 -0.54
CA LEU A 313 19.95 -6.61 0.35
C LEU A 313 21.43 -7.01 0.48
N LYS A 314 22.07 -6.62 1.59
CA LYS A 314 23.44 -7.03 1.91
C LYS A 314 23.48 -8.57 1.93
N GLN A 315 24.34 -9.19 1.11
CA GLN A 315 24.95 -10.54 1.25
C GLN A 315 24.14 -11.74 1.80
N PHE A 316 22.82 -11.66 1.97
CA PHE A 316 22.08 -12.73 2.63
C PHE A 316 21.69 -13.80 1.62
N GLU A 317 22.38 -14.93 1.66
CA GLU A 317 22.11 -16.07 0.81
C GLU A 317 20.75 -16.73 1.17
N VAL A 318 19.99 -17.09 0.12
CA VAL A 318 18.74 -17.88 0.09
C VAL A 318 17.59 -17.40 1.00
N PHE A 319 16.56 -16.80 0.39
CA PHE A 319 15.25 -16.52 1.00
C PHE A 319 14.12 -17.18 0.20
N LYS A 320 13.07 -17.61 0.89
CA LYS A 320 11.74 -17.79 0.29
C LYS A 320 11.00 -16.45 0.36
N VAL A 321 10.33 -16.10 -0.74
CA VAL A 321 9.61 -14.82 -0.88
C VAL A 321 8.11 -15.06 -0.88
N LYS A 322 7.38 -14.21 -0.16
CA LYS A 322 5.92 -14.18 -0.18
C LYS A 322 5.43 -12.74 -0.22
N GLY A 323 4.64 -12.39 -1.25
CA GLY A 323 3.88 -11.15 -1.26
C GLY A 323 2.52 -11.34 -0.60
N TYR A 324 2.08 -10.34 0.17
CA TYR A 324 0.73 -10.24 0.72
C TYR A 324 0.38 -8.77 0.99
N GLN A 325 -0.69 -8.28 0.37
CA GLN A 325 -1.08 -6.85 0.41
C GLN A 325 0.10 -5.94 0.01
N GLU A 326 0.42 -4.92 0.80
CA GLU A 326 1.61 -4.07 0.62
C GLU A 326 2.94 -4.71 1.06
N TYR A 327 2.92 -5.88 1.68
CA TYR A 327 4.12 -6.45 2.28
C TYR A 327 4.77 -7.49 1.38
N ILE A 328 6.10 -7.45 1.33
CA ILE A 328 6.93 -8.53 0.79
C ILE A 328 7.73 -9.13 1.93
N PHE A 329 7.46 -10.39 2.23
CA PHE A 329 8.17 -11.18 3.24
C PHE A 329 9.32 -11.94 2.58
N LEU A 330 10.54 -11.73 3.08
CA LEU A 330 11.69 -12.57 2.82
C LEU A 330 12.01 -13.38 4.07
N VAL A 331 11.82 -14.70 3.98
CA VAL A 331 12.07 -15.63 5.07
C VAL A 331 13.31 -16.44 4.75
N GLY A 332 14.31 -16.42 5.63
CA GLY A 332 15.59 -17.12 5.43
C GLY A 332 15.49 -18.64 5.33
N GLY A 333 16.58 -19.32 4.97
CA GLY A 333 16.65 -20.78 4.82
C GLY A 333 18.07 -21.34 4.84
N ILE A 334 18.36 -22.42 4.09
CA ILE A 334 19.73 -22.95 3.94
C ILE A 334 20.42 -22.33 2.74
N CYS A 335 21.67 -21.89 2.93
CA CYS A 335 22.48 -21.27 1.89
C CYS A 335 23.10 -22.29 0.90
N VAL A 336 23.83 -23.30 1.40
CA VAL A 336 24.46 -24.35 0.57
C VAL A 336 24.37 -25.69 1.29
N PRO A 337 23.93 -26.79 0.63
CA PRO A 337 23.81 -28.11 1.25
C PRO A 337 25.12 -28.65 1.84
N SER A 338 26.28 -28.19 1.34
CA SER A 338 27.60 -28.71 1.73
C SER A 338 28.20 -28.04 2.97
N ASN A 339 27.81 -26.81 3.33
CA ASN A 339 28.46 -26.02 4.39
C ASN A 339 27.55 -25.63 5.58
N ALA A 340 26.27 -26.04 5.62
CA ALA A 340 25.40 -25.95 6.79
C ALA A 340 25.23 -24.55 7.45
N GLU A 341 25.40 -23.45 6.71
CA GLU A 341 25.04 -22.11 7.20
C GLU A 341 23.54 -21.85 7.04
N TRP A 342 22.89 -21.52 8.16
CA TRP A 342 21.45 -21.26 8.27
C TRP A 342 21.17 -19.77 8.36
N ASN A 343 20.23 -19.30 7.56
CA ASN A 343 19.74 -17.94 7.56
C ASN A 343 18.42 -17.87 8.35
N TYR A 344 18.46 -17.24 9.53
CA TYR A 344 17.31 -17.06 10.41
C TYR A 344 16.58 -15.73 10.17
N SER A 345 17.06 -14.91 9.25
CA SER A 345 16.57 -13.56 9.06
C SER A 345 15.16 -13.56 8.48
N LEU A 346 14.34 -12.66 9.02
CA LEU A 346 13.05 -12.29 8.47
C LEU A 346 13.11 -10.82 8.08
N LEU A 347 12.96 -10.54 6.79
CA LEU A 347 12.90 -9.17 6.27
C LEU A 347 11.50 -8.91 5.72
N VAL A 348 10.95 -7.76 6.06
CA VAL A 348 9.67 -7.31 5.54
C VAL A 348 9.89 -5.99 4.80
N TYR A 349 9.52 -5.96 3.53
CA TYR A 349 9.44 -4.71 2.80
C TYR A 349 8.01 -4.21 2.84
N ASP A 350 7.84 -2.97 3.28
CA ASP A 350 6.59 -2.25 3.19
C ASP A 350 6.59 -1.46 1.87
N SER A 351 5.73 -1.84 0.92
CA SER A 351 5.66 -1.19 -0.40
C SER A 351 5.06 0.21 -0.37
N ILE A 352 4.42 0.60 0.73
CA ILE A 352 3.87 1.95 0.93
C ILE A 352 4.94 2.86 1.50
N LYS A 353 5.67 2.38 2.52
CA LYS A 353 6.77 3.15 3.12
C LYS A 353 8.05 3.13 2.30
N GLU A 354 8.18 2.15 1.40
CA GLU A 354 9.39 1.85 0.62
C GLU A 354 10.62 1.54 1.48
N ILE A 355 10.40 0.91 2.63
CA ILE A 355 11.45 0.60 3.62
C ILE A 355 11.53 -0.90 3.83
N TRP A 356 12.77 -1.40 3.93
CA TRP A 356 13.07 -2.74 4.44
C TRP A 356 13.20 -2.69 5.96
N GLU A 357 12.41 -3.49 6.65
CA GLU A 357 12.49 -3.70 8.09
C GLU A 357 13.05 -5.10 8.36
N THR A 358 14.05 -5.18 9.23
CA THR A 358 14.48 -6.46 9.80
C THR A 358 13.59 -6.77 10.99
N LYS A 359 12.95 -7.94 10.96
CA LYS A 359 12.02 -8.40 11.99
C LYS A 359 12.65 -9.44 12.89
N SER A 360 11.92 -9.86 13.92
CA SER A 360 12.30 -10.94 14.83
C SER A 360 12.77 -12.16 14.05
N SER A 361 14.00 -12.59 14.30
CA SER A 361 14.61 -13.74 13.63
C SER A 361 13.84 -15.02 13.94
N MET A 362 13.82 -15.94 12.99
CA MET A 362 13.17 -17.24 13.16
C MET A 362 13.75 -17.98 14.37
N PRO A 363 12.92 -18.47 15.30
CA PRO A 363 13.40 -19.23 16.46
C PRO A 363 13.81 -20.66 16.11
N PHE A 364 13.72 -21.04 14.84
CA PHE A 364 13.98 -22.39 14.35
C PHE A 364 14.72 -22.37 13.01
N ARG A 365 15.37 -23.49 12.72
CA ARG A 365 16.02 -23.77 11.44
C ARG A 365 15.08 -24.52 10.50
N ARG A 366 14.98 -24.13 9.23
CA ARG A 366 14.10 -24.81 8.27
C ARG A 366 14.57 -24.72 6.82
N ARG A 367 14.38 -25.79 6.06
CA ARG A 367 14.55 -25.82 4.61
C ARG A 367 13.36 -26.50 3.92
N HIS A 368 13.22 -26.27 2.62
CA HIS A 368 12.10 -26.76 1.81
C HIS A 368 10.73 -26.43 2.43
N PHE A 369 10.61 -25.23 3.00
CA PHE A 369 9.38 -24.78 3.62
C PHE A 369 8.50 -23.98 2.65
N GLU A 370 7.21 -23.95 2.91
CA GLU A 370 6.21 -23.10 2.27
C GLU A 370 5.73 -22.01 3.23
N ILE A 371 5.36 -20.86 2.64
CA ILE A 371 4.88 -19.68 3.36
C ILE A 371 3.43 -19.42 2.99
N CYS A 372 2.59 -19.23 4.00
CA CYS A 372 1.22 -18.79 3.84
C CYS A 372 0.91 -17.62 4.76
N VAL A 373 0.15 -16.64 4.28
CA VAL A 373 -0.30 -15.51 5.11
C VAL A 373 -1.80 -15.61 5.31
N VAL A 374 -2.24 -15.57 6.56
CA VAL A 374 -3.65 -15.63 6.98
C VAL A 374 -3.88 -14.50 7.99
N GLY A 375 -4.67 -13.49 7.60
CA GLY A 375 -4.79 -12.26 8.40
C GLY A 375 -3.42 -11.62 8.65
N SER A 376 -3.07 -11.37 9.91
CA SER A 376 -1.75 -10.86 10.33
C SER A 376 -0.66 -11.92 10.46
N LYS A 377 -0.98 -13.21 10.26
CA LYS A 377 -0.10 -14.33 10.61
C LYS A 377 0.60 -14.91 9.37
N VAL A 378 1.93 -14.95 9.41
CA VAL A 378 2.79 -15.58 8.39
C VAL A 378 3.17 -16.98 8.87
N PHE A 379 2.44 -17.98 8.39
CA PHE A 379 2.70 -19.39 8.66
C PHE A 379 3.88 -19.90 7.83
N ILE A 380 4.77 -20.62 8.50
CA ILE A 380 5.92 -21.27 7.88
C ILE A 380 5.82 -22.78 8.10
N THR A 381 5.56 -23.51 7.03
CA THR A 381 5.47 -24.98 7.05
C THR A 381 6.67 -25.58 6.41
N GLY A 382 7.37 -26.52 7.03
CA GLY A 382 8.54 -27.08 6.37
C GLY A 382 9.05 -28.34 7.00
N SER A 383 9.33 -29.27 6.11
CA SER A 383 9.53 -30.68 6.39
C SER A 383 10.86 -31.03 6.99
N ARG A 384 11.95 -30.28 6.75
CA ARG A 384 13.31 -30.79 7.03
C ARG A 384 14.16 -29.79 7.79
N GLY A 385 14.64 -30.22 8.95
CA GLY A 385 15.73 -29.59 9.70
C GLY A 385 17.06 -30.16 9.23
N HIS A 386 17.74 -30.90 10.11
CA HIS A 386 19.00 -31.59 9.80
C HIS A 386 18.82 -32.60 8.64
N PRO A 387 19.88 -32.94 7.87
CA PRO A 387 19.83 -34.03 6.90
C PRO A 387 19.20 -35.30 7.50
N GLY A 388 18.13 -35.80 6.87
CA GLY A 388 17.42 -37.01 7.30
C GLY A 388 16.30 -36.82 8.34
N ILE A 389 16.16 -35.65 8.97
CA ILE A 389 15.14 -35.41 10.01
C ILE A 389 13.95 -34.63 9.43
N ILE A 390 12.74 -35.19 9.62
CA ILE A 390 11.50 -34.48 9.35
C ILE A 390 11.01 -33.79 10.63
N GLU A 391 10.93 -32.45 10.59
CA GLU A 391 10.44 -31.65 11.72
C GLU A 391 8.92 -31.50 11.60
N SER A 392 8.17 -31.86 12.65
CA SER A 392 6.71 -31.77 12.70
C SER A 392 6.19 -30.39 13.10
N ASN A 393 7.08 -29.47 13.46
CA ASN A 393 6.68 -28.26 14.14
C ASN A 393 6.28 -27.14 13.19
N ILE A 394 5.21 -26.43 13.54
CA ILE A 394 4.73 -25.25 12.82
C ILE A 394 4.84 -24.05 13.74
N PHE A 395 5.24 -22.94 13.13
CA PHE A 395 5.25 -21.63 13.74
C PHE A 395 4.61 -20.66 12.76
N TRP A 396 4.06 -19.59 13.33
CA TRP A 396 3.73 -18.41 12.56
C TRP A 396 4.33 -17.18 13.22
N TYR A 397 4.59 -16.18 12.39
CA TYR A 397 5.04 -14.86 12.80
C TYR A 397 3.89 -13.88 12.61
N ASP A 398 3.54 -13.11 13.63
CA ASP A 398 2.59 -12.01 13.50
C ASP A 398 3.34 -10.73 13.11
N TYR A 399 3.10 -10.24 11.89
CA TYR A 399 3.84 -9.09 11.37
C TYR A 399 3.36 -7.75 11.92
N LYS A 400 2.23 -7.72 12.63
CA LYS A 400 1.75 -6.52 13.32
C LYS A 400 2.38 -6.38 14.70
N THR A 401 2.59 -7.49 15.42
CA THR A 401 3.19 -7.47 16.76
C THR A 401 4.70 -7.73 16.78
N ASP A 402 5.27 -8.20 15.68
CA ASP A 402 6.69 -8.63 15.59
C ASP A 402 7.03 -9.81 16.52
N GLU A 403 6.06 -10.70 16.73
CA GLU A 403 6.18 -11.84 17.63
C GLU A 403 6.00 -13.18 16.91
N TRP A 404 6.72 -14.18 17.43
CA TRP A 404 6.57 -15.57 17.01
C TRP A 404 5.58 -16.32 17.90
N SER A 405 4.81 -17.20 17.30
CA SER A 405 3.98 -18.14 18.03
C SER A 405 4.81 -19.11 18.87
N LYS A 406 4.16 -19.72 19.87
CA LYS A 406 4.66 -20.98 20.43
C LYS A 406 4.70 -22.08 19.36
N GLU A 407 5.43 -23.14 19.65
CA GLU A 407 5.54 -24.32 18.79
C GLU A 407 4.21 -25.10 18.76
N TYR A 408 3.76 -25.48 17.56
CA TYR A 408 2.63 -26.39 17.38
C TYR A 408 3.06 -27.66 16.67
N GLU A 409 2.65 -28.80 17.21
CA GLU A 409 2.96 -30.09 16.61
C GLU A 409 1.95 -30.43 15.51
N CYS A 410 2.44 -30.52 14.28
CA CYS A 410 1.70 -31.00 13.14
C CYS A 410 2.07 -32.46 12.85
N PRO A 411 1.12 -33.33 12.51
CA PRO A 411 1.43 -34.72 12.20
C PRO A 411 2.53 -34.86 11.13
N LYS A 412 3.62 -35.55 11.45
CA LYS A 412 4.83 -35.65 10.59
C LYS A 412 4.55 -36.07 9.14
N HIS A 413 3.56 -36.94 8.94
CA HIS A 413 3.14 -37.43 7.63
C HIS A 413 2.48 -36.35 6.74
N LEU A 414 2.05 -35.22 7.32
CA LEU A 414 1.47 -34.08 6.59
C LEU A 414 2.50 -33.07 6.13
N LEU A 415 3.74 -33.15 6.63
CA LEU A 415 4.81 -32.21 6.33
C LEU A 415 5.85 -32.88 5.43
N GLU A 416 5.44 -33.60 4.39
CA GLU A 416 6.37 -34.13 3.40
C GLU A 416 6.67 -33.12 2.28
N LYS A 417 7.67 -33.41 1.43
CA LYS A 417 8.12 -32.53 0.33
C LYS A 417 6.99 -32.13 -0.63
N SER A 418 5.94 -32.94 -0.73
CA SER A 418 4.78 -32.73 -1.60
C SER A 418 3.70 -31.84 -0.98
N SER A 419 3.80 -31.45 0.29
CA SER A 419 2.76 -30.66 0.93
C SER A 419 2.78 -29.21 0.46
N LYS A 420 1.59 -28.68 0.17
CA LYS A 420 1.38 -27.26 -0.17
C LYS A 420 0.42 -26.62 0.80
N CYS A 421 0.59 -25.33 1.07
CA CYS A 421 -0.28 -24.59 1.98
C CYS A 421 -0.88 -23.35 1.32
N CYS A 422 -2.09 -22.98 1.74
CA CYS A 422 -2.75 -21.76 1.32
C CYS A 422 -3.67 -21.22 2.42
N ASN A 423 -4.07 -19.96 2.27
CA ASN A 423 -5.15 -19.37 3.06
C ASN A 423 -6.46 -19.84 2.44
N TYR A 424 -7.34 -20.50 3.19
CA TYR A 424 -8.67 -20.90 2.71
C TYR A 424 -9.71 -20.44 3.72
N LEU A 425 -10.59 -19.53 3.30
CA LEU A 425 -11.63 -18.94 4.17
C LEU A 425 -11.07 -18.41 5.50
N ASP A 426 -9.96 -17.66 5.42
CA ASP A 426 -9.24 -17.10 6.57
C ASP A 426 -8.72 -18.13 7.56
N LYS A 427 -8.52 -19.37 7.10
CA LYS A 427 -7.91 -20.45 7.86
C LYS A 427 -6.65 -20.95 7.15
N PHE A 428 -5.69 -21.35 7.97
CA PHE A 428 -4.45 -21.93 7.47
C PHE A 428 -4.68 -23.38 7.05
N LEU A 429 -4.46 -23.68 5.77
CA LEU A 429 -4.73 -24.98 5.16
C LEU A 429 -3.43 -25.59 4.62
N ILE A 430 -3.23 -26.88 4.90
CA ILE A 430 -2.18 -27.73 4.33
C ILE A 430 -2.85 -28.83 3.52
N LEU A 431 -2.38 -29.06 2.30
CA LEU A 431 -2.80 -30.13 1.43
C LEU A 431 -1.65 -31.11 1.23
N ASN A 432 -1.92 -32.39 1.41
CA ASN A 432 -1.02 -33.48 1.03
C ASN A 432 -1.76 -34.42 0.05
N LEU A 433 -1.36 -34.37 -1.23
CA LEU A 433 -1.97 -35.20 -2.28
C LEU A 433 -1.58 -36.68 -2.17
N ASN A 434 -0.38 -37.01 -1.69
CA ASN A 434 0.06 -38.40 -1.51
C ASN A 434 -0.83 -39.13 -0.50
N MET A 435 -1.17 -38.42 0.58
CA MET A 435 -2.04 -38.92 1.64
C MET A 435 -3.54 -38.71 1.34
N LYS A 436 -3.87 -38.05 0.22
CA LYS A 436 -5.23 -37.64 -0.13
C LYS A 436 -5.95 -36.98 1.07
N CYS A 437 -5.33 -36.00 1.71
CA CYS A 437 -5.92 -35.33 2.86
C CYS A 437 -5.61 -33.83 2.89
N VAL A 438 -6.50 -33.09 3.54
CA VAL A 438 -6.34 -31.68 3.89
C VAL A 438 -6.25 -31.57 5.40
N CYS A 439 -5.42 -30.66 5.87
CA CYS A 439 -5.35 -30.29 7.28
C CYS A 439 -5.66 -28.80 7.42
N MET A 440 -6.57 -28.47 8.33
CA MET A 440 -6.86 -27.09 8.71
C MET A 440 -6.36 -26.82 10.10
N PHE A 441 -5.83 -25.62 10.32
CA PHE A 441 -5.35 -25.18 11.61
C PHE A 441 -6.27 -24.12 12.21
N GLU A 442 -6.65 -24.32 13.47
CA GLU A 442 -7.32 -23.34 14.30
C GLU A 442 -6.61 -23.25 15.64
N GLU A 443 -6.33 -22.04 16.14
CA GLU A 443 -5.48 -21.84 17.31
C GLU A 443 -6.02 -22.53 18.59
N ASN A 444 -7.34 -22.56 18.75
CA ASN A 444 -8.00 -23.15 19.92
C ASN A 444 -8.17 -24.68 19.81
N ILE A 445 -8.18 -25.22 18.59
CA ILE A 445 -8.52 -26.63 18.33
C ILE A 445 -7.27 -27.43 17.91
N GLY A 446 -6.27 -26.76 17.33
CA GLY A 446 -5.12 -27.36 16.70
C GLY A 446 -5.40 -27.78 15.26
N PHE A 447 -4.81 -28.90 14.86
CA PHE A 447 -4.90 -29.42 13.50
C PHE A 447 -6.08 -30.39 13.35
N THR A 448 -6.98 -30.10 12.41
CA THR A 448 -8.07 -31.00 12.02
C THR A 448 -7.80 -31.56 10.64
N ILE A 449 -7.80 -32.89 10.50
CA ILE A 449 -7.51 -33.60 9.25
C ILE A 449 -8.82 -34.03 8.59
N PHE A 450 -8.95 -33.75 7.31
CA PHE A 450 -10.07 -34.12 6.46
C PHE A 450 -9.58 -35.02 5.32
N PRO A 451 -10.16 -36.21 5.12
CA PRO A 451 -9.85 -37.03 3.96
C PRO A 451 -10.41 -36.38 2.69
N LEU A 452 -9.67 -36.46 1.59
CA LEU A 452 -10.11 -36.03 0.28
C LEU A 452 -10.67 -37.21 -0.49
N VAL A 453 -11.83 -36.97 -1.11
CA VAL A 453 -12.44 -37.90 -2.05
C VAL A 453 -12.33 -37.30 -3.44
N PHE A 454 -11.56 -37.97 -4.30
CA PHE A 454 -11.47 -37.61 -5.71
C PHE A 454 -12.38 -38.55 -6.52
N PRO A 455 -13.13 -38.03 -7.52
CA PRO A 455 -13.81 -38.86 -8.50
C PRO A 455 -12.83 -39.82 -9.18
N ALA A 456 -13.27 -41.04 -9.48
CA ALA A 456 -12.44 -42.04 -10.16
C ALA A 456 -11.87 -41.56 -11.51
N THR A 457 -12.57 -40.62 -12.17
CA THR A 457 -12.12 -39.98 -13.41
C THR A 457 -10.85 -39.14 -13.24
N LEU A 458 -10.53 -38.68 -12.03
CA LEU A 458 -9.38 -37.84 -11.72
C LEU A 458 -8.24 -38.60 -11.01
N ASP A 459 -8.40 -39.89 -10.72
CA ASP A 459 -7.38 -40.65 -9.99
C ASP A 459 -6.05 -40.74 -10.74
N HIS A 460 -6.09 -40.79 -12.08
CA HIS A 460 -4.87 -40.78 -12.91
C HIS A 460 -4.17 -39.42 -12.83
N ASP A 461 -4.91 -38.33 -13.03
CA ASP A 461 -4.38 -36.97 -12.97
C ASP A 461 -3.79 -36.65 -11.59
N ILE A 462 -4.51 -36.99 -10.52
CA ILE A 462 -4.04 -36.77 -9.14
C ILE A 462 -2.80 -37.62 -8.85
N LYS A 463 -2.72 -38.85 -9.34
CA LYS A 463 -1.52 -39.68 -9.22
C LYS A 463 -0.35 -39.05 -9.95
N ASN A 464 -0.52 -38.60 -11.20
CA ASN A 464 0.54 -37.96 -11.98
C ASN A 464 1.08 -36.72 -11.24
N ILE A 465 0.17 -35.85 -10.80
CA ILE A 465 0.50 -34.64 -10.01
C ILE A 465 1.23 -35.00 -8.70
N ALA A 466 0.86 -36.10 -8.05
CA ALA A 466 1.49 -36.56 -6.80
C ALA A 466 2.88 -37.20 -7.02
N THR A 467 3.05 -37.97 -8.10
CA THR A 467 4.29 -38.72 -8.38
C THR A 467 5.45 -37.86 -8.88
N GLU A 468 5.20 -36.72 -9.53
CA GLU A 468 6.25 -35.80 -10.03
C GLU A 468 6.84 -34.88 -8.93
N CYS A 469 6.94 -35.37 -7.69
CA CYS A 469 7.80 -34.79 -6.65
C CYS A 469 7.55 -33.30 -6.30
N GLY A 470 6.28 -32.86 -6.29
CA GLY A 470 5.88 -31.57 -5.70
C GLY A 470 5.84 -30.38 -6.66
N GLU A 471 5.84 -30.61 -7.97
CA GLU A 471 5.63 -29.58 -9.00
C GLU A 471 4.15 -29.23 -9.20
N PHE A 472 3.43 -29.03 -8.09
CA PHE A 472 2.08 -28.47 -8.16
C PHE A 472 1.96 -27.21 -7.30
N SER A 473 1.16 -26.27 -7.76
CA SER A 473 0.77 -25.09 -7.00
C SER A 473 -0.65 -25.26 -6.49
N LEU A 474 -0.85 -24.84 -5.24
CA LEU A 474 -2.15 -24.74 -4.59
C LEU A 474 -2.49 -23.27 -4.40
N PHE A 475 -3.69 -22.88 -4.82
CA PHE A 475 -4.27 -21.59 -4.42
C PHE A 475 -5.76 -21.75 -4.16
N SER A 476 -6.31 -20.84 -3.37
CA SER A 476 -7.74 -20.74 -3.13
C SER A 476 -8.29 -19.50 -3.81
N TYR A 477 -9.57 -19.55 -4.16
CA TYR A 477 -10.32 -18.36 -4.52
C TYR A 477 -11.76 -18.55 -4.06
N LYS A 478 -12.25 -17.62 -3.22
CA LYS A 478 -13.52 -17.75 -2.52
C LYS A 478 -13.58 -19.06 -1.73
N ASP A 479 -14.57 -19.89 -2.01
CA ASP A 479 -14.86 -21.18 -1.39
C ASP A 479 -14.21 -22.37 -2.11
N ARG A 480 -13.35 -22.13 -3.11
CA ARG A 480 -12.78 -23.19 -3.97
C ARG A 480 -11.27 -23.30 -3.84
N LEU A 481 -10.77 -24.53 -3.96
CA LEU A 481 -9.35 -24.85 -4.08
C LEU A 481 -9.00 -25.19 -5.53
N TYR A 482 -7.87 -24.68 -5.97
CA TYR A 482 -7.35 -24.86 -7.31
C TYR A 482 -5.98 -25.52 -7.24
N LEU A 483 -5.86 -26.60 -8.00
CA LEU A 483 -4.65 -27.38 -8.16
C LEU A 483 -4.16 -27.18 -9.58
N LYS A 484 -2.91 -26.75 -9.71
CA LYS A 484 -2.21 -26.70 -11.00
C LYS A 484 -0.95 -27.54 -10.87
N GLY A 485 -0.89 -28.63 -11.61
CA GLY A 485 0.30 -29.47 -11.77
C GLY A 485 0.58 -29.73 -13.24
N VAL A 486 1.71 -30.36 -13.52
CA VAL A 486 2.00 -30.92 -14.84
C VAL A 486 1.24 -32.24 -14.95
N ALA A 487 0.52 -32.43 -16.06
CA ALA A 487 -0.32 -33.59 -16.31
C ALA A 487 0.48 -34.71 -17.01
#